data_AF-A0A814BCT0-F1
#
_entry.id   AF-A0A814BCT0-F1
#
_cell.length_a   1.000
_cell.length_b   1.000
_cell.length_c   1.000
_cell.angle_alpha   90.00
_cell.angle_beta   90.00
_cell.angle_gamma   90.00
#
_symmetry.space_group_name_H-M   'P 1'
#
loop_
_entity.id
_entity.type
_entity.pdbx_description
1 polymer ?
#
loop_
_entity_poly.entity_id
_entity_poly.type
_entity_poly.pdbx_seq_one_letter_code
_entity_poly.pdbx_strand_id
1 'polypeptide(L)'
;MPLFHFGNCLALACGPVLLTYKYSGLAEYNAFWKCVQSASFYLFVQFVKMLTIATCFPPVDESSAFVVKTEFLKNTVDILDLVGLHFVMTRLLGKTDLKYLVAALGWTSAELVVTKFLPLWVGARGIEFDWKYIQMSLDSNVALIHHLSVAMLIWLRTRNDFNKSYIPLINVLLLLCCYQPLIIEVVMHALGLGPWVYLLTKFLFTTTVGLTTLQLYLTLPNNN
;
A
#
# COMPACT_ATOMS: atom_id res chain seq x y z
N MET A 1 12.23 -16.93 -24.09
CA MET A 1 11.27 -17.33 -23.05
C MET A 1 11.39 -16.51 -21.76
N PRO A 2 12.57 -16.29 -21.13
CA PRO A 2 12.69 -15.50 -19.89
C PRO A 2 12.13 -14.07 -19.96
N LEU A 3 12.41 -13.35 -21.05
CA LEU A 3 11.89 -12.01 -21.30
C LEU A 3 10.36 -11.96 -21.44
N PHE A 4 9.73 -13.04 -21.89
CA PHE A 4 8.28 -13.12 -22.03
C PHE A 4 7.60 -13.22 -20.66
N HIS A 5 8.12 -14.08 -19.78
CA HIS A 5 7.63 -14.21 -18.40
C HIS A 5 7.85 -12.92 -17.61
N PHE A 6 9.00 -12.27 -17.78
CA PHE A 6 9.27 -10.95 -17.21
C PHE A 6 8.25 -9.91 -17.67
N GLY A 7 8.09 -9.76 -18.99
CA GLY A 7 7.20 -8.79 -19.59
C GLY A 7 5.76 -8.99 -19.13
N ASN A 8 5.30 -10.23 -19.03
CA ASN A 8 3.94 -10.54 -18.55
C ASN A 8 3.76 -10.21 -17.07
N CYS A 9 4.70 -10.56 -16.20
CA CYS A 9 4.60 -10.24 -14.77
C CYS A 9 4.70 -8.73 -14.53
N LEU A 10 5.60 -8.06 -15.23
CA LEU A 10 5.74 -6.60 -15.16
C LEU A 10 4.48 -5.90 -15.71
N ALA A 11 3.93 -6.37 -16.82
CA ALA A 11 2.67 -5.85 -17.37
C ALA A 11 1.50 -6.09 -16.41
N LEU A 12 1.45 -7.25 -15.75
CA LEU A 12 0.42 -7.56 -14.77
C LEU A 12 0.49 -6.66 -13.52
N ALA A 13 1.70 -6.28 -13.09
CA ALA A 13 1.92 -5.41 -11.93
C ALA A 13 1.77 -3.92 -12.28
N CYS A 14 2.38 -3.46 -13.38
CA CYS A 14 2.35 -2.06 -13.80
C CYS A 14 1.04 -1.67 -14.50
N GLY A 15 0.34 -2.64 -15.09
CA GLY A 15 -0.88 -2.42 -15.88
C GLY A 15 -1.92 -1.60 -15.09
N PRO A 16 -2.37 -2.07 -13.93
CA PRO A 16 -3.35 -1.34 -13.12
C PRO A 16 -2.89 0.07 -12.74
N VAL A 17 -1.63 0.27 -12.36
CA VAL A 17 -1.09 1.60 -12.01
C VAL A 17 -1.19 2.56 -13.21
N LEU A 18 -0.82 2.10 -14.40
CA LEU A 18 -0.88 2.89 -15.63
C LEU A 18 -2.32 3.20 -16.05
N LEU A 19 -3.22 2.22 -15.93
CA LEU A 19 -4.64 2.40 -16.20
C LEU A 19 -5.24 3.44 -15.25
N THR A 20 -4.98 3.33 -13.94
CA THR A 20 -5.48 4.31 -12.96
C THR A 20 -4.91 5.71 -13.24
N TYR A 21 -3.63 5.85 -13.61
CA TYR A 21 -3.07 7.15 -13.98
C TYR A 21 -3.75 7.78 -15.21
N LYS A 22 -4.03 6.97 -16.23
CA LYS A 22 -4.62 7.45 -17.49
C LYS A 22 -6.12 7.75 -17.36
N TYR A 23 -6.89 6.87 -16.73
CA TYR A 23 -8.35 6.96 -16.68
C TYR A 23 -8.89 7.84 -15.55
N SER A 24 -8.07 8.22 -14.57
CA SER A 24 -8.52 9.09 -13.48
C SER A 24 -8.34 10.59 -13.77
N GLY A 25 -8.03 10.97 -15.00
CA GLY A 25 -7.84 12.37 -15.42
C GLY A 25 -6.54 13.01 -14.94
N LEU A 26 -5.66 12.31 -14.22
CA LEU A 26 -4.39 12.85 -13.72
C LEU A 26 -3.45 13.32 -14.85
N ALA A 27 -3.51 12.65 -16.00
CA ALA A 27 -2.73 12.99 -17.17
C ALA A 27 -3.06 14.41 -17.68
N GLU A 28 -4.30 14.87 -17.55
CA GLU A 28 -4.74 16.20 -18.00
C GLU A 28 -4.18 17.33 -17.12
N TYR A 29 -3.97 17.05 -15.83
CA TYR A 29 -3.44 18.01 -14.87
C TYR A 29 -1.91 18.07 -14.81
N ASN A 30 -1.22 17.41 -15.77
CA ASN A 30 0.23 17.25 -15.79
C ASN A 30 0.78 16.80 -14.40
N ALA A 31 0.07 15.86 -13.76
CA ALA A 31 0.34 15.44 -12.38
C ALA A 31 1.57 14.54 -12.24
N PHE A 32 2.27 14.24 -13.34
CA PHE A 32 3.44 13.36 -13.37
C PHE A 32 4.52 13.80 -12.37
N TRP A 33 4.89 15.09 -12.37
CA TRP A 33 5.93 15.58 -11.47
C TRP A 33 5.53 15.49 -9.99
N LYS A 34 4.25 15.68 -9.69
CA LYS A 34 3.70 15.52 -8.34
C LYS A 34 3.69 14.07 -7.89
N CYS A 35 3.45 13.15 -8.82
CA CYS A 35 3.55 11.70 -8.59
C CYS A 35 5.01 11.31 -8.28
N VAL A 36 5.98 11.82 -9.05
CA VAL A 36 7.43 11.63 -8.80
C VAL A 36 7.84 12.21 -7.44
N GLN A 37 7.30 13.37 -7.06
CA GLN A 37 7.54 13.95 -5.74
C GLN A 37 7.03 13.03 -4.62
N SER A 38 5.80 12.48 -4.75
CA SER A 38 5.26 11.49 -3.80
C SER A 38 6.14 10.23 -3.71
N ALA A 39 6.59 9.71 -4.86
CA ALA A 39 7.49 8.58 -4.96
C ALA A 39 8.84 8.84 -4.24
N SER A 40 9.38 10.05 -4.36
CA SER A 40 10.61 10.44 -3.65
C SER A 40 10.41 10.47 -2.13
N PHE A 41 9.26 10.93 -1.65
CA PHE A 41 8.94 10.88 -0.23
C PHE A 41 8.78 9.45 0.29
N TYR A 42 8.22 8.54 -0.51
CA TYR A 42 8.17 7.12 -0.17
C TYR A 42 9.59 6.56 0.09
N LEU A 43 10.55 6.84 -0.80
CA LEU A 43 11.93 6.39 -0.63
C LEU A 43 12.55 6.89 0.68
N PHE A 44 12.30 8.16 1.01
CA PHE A 44 12.79 8.75 2.25
C PHE A 44 12.15 8.08 3.48
N VAL A 45 10.83 7.92 3.48
CA VAL A 45 10.11 7.28 4.58
C VAL A 45 10.56 5.82 4.76
N GLN A 46 10.71 5.08 3.67
CA GLN A 46 11.17 3.71 3.71
C GLN A 46 12.60 3.58 4.23
N PHE A 47 13.48 4.53 3.90
CA PHE A 47 14.82 4.59 4.46
C PHE A 47 14.79 4.81 5.98
N VAL A 48 13.99 5.78 6.46
CA VAL A 48 13.82 6.05 7.89
C VAL A 48 13.20 4.84 8.61
N LYS A 49 12.21 4.18 7.99
CA LYS A 49 11.58 2.96 8.49
C LYS A 49 12.60 1.84 8.71
N MET A 50 13.43 1.56 7.69
CA MET A 50 14.45 0.53 7.78
C MET A 50 15.53 0.85 8.81
N LEU A 51 15.94 2.13 8.92
CA LEU A 51 16.88 2.58 9.95
C LEU A 51 16.30 2.41 11.36
N THR A 52 15.02 2.76 11.56
CA THR A 52 14.32 2.61 12.84
C THR A 52 14.22 1.13 13.22
N ILE A 53 13.88 0.26 12.26
CA ILE A 53 13.83 -1.18 12.50
C ILE A 53 15.22 -1.70 12.90
N ALA A 54 16.27 -1.32 12.18
CA ALA A 54 17.63 -1.79 12.45
C ALA A 54 18.22 -1.27 13.78
N THR A 55 17.84 -0.08 14.22
CA THR A 55 18.42 0.55 15.43
C THR A 55 17.63 0.22 16.70
N CYS A 56 16.30 0.14 16.62
CA CYS A 56 15.45 -0.10 17.78
C CYS A 56 15.24 -1.59 18.08
N PHE A 57 15.45 -2.48 17.12
CA PHE A 57 15.19 -3.92 17.26
C PHE A 57 16.48 -4.73 17.08
N PRO A 58 17.18 -5.09 18.18
CA PRO A 58 18.27 -6.04 18.09
C PRO A 58 17.74 -7.42 17.63
N PRO A 59 18.56 -8.25 16.97
CA PRO A 59 18.19 -9.64 16.69
C PRO A 59 18.02 -10.36 18.02
N VAL A 60 16.82 -10.91 18.28
CA VAL A 60 16.51 -11.60 19.53
C VAL A 60 16.40 -13.10 19.28
N ASP A 61 17.07 -13.88 20.13
CA ASP A 61 17.05 -15.35 20.11
C ASP A 61 15.64 -15.90 20.41
N GLU A 62 15.32 -17.03 19.78
CA GLU A 62 14.00 -17.67 19.60
C GLU A 62 13.23 -18.01 20.90
N SER A 63 12.80 -17.00 21.65
CA SER A 63 11.76 -17.16 22.67
C SER A 63 10.41 -16.77 22.07
N SER A 64 9.48 -17.74 21.99
CA SER A 64 8.18 -17.60 21.31
C SER A 64 7.33 -16.41 21.82
N ALA A 65 7.42 -16.07 23.11
CA ALA A 65 6.74 -14.90 23.68
C ALA A 65 7.37 -13.56 23.23
N PHE A 66 8.64 -13.55 22.84
CA PHE A 66 9.34 -12.36 22.36
C PHE A 66 9.09 -12.13 20.87
N VAL A 67 8.80 -13.18 20.10
CA VAL A 67 8.45 -13.09 18.67
C VAL A 67 7.18 -12.27 18.46
N VAL A 68 6.08 -12.60 19.16
CA VAL A 68 4.80 -11.88 19.01
C VAL A 68 4.93 -10.40 19.38
N LYS A 69 5.68 -10.10 20.44
CA LYS A 69 5.95 -8.72 20.85
C LYS A 69 6.77 -7.98 19.78
N THR A 70 7.81 -8.62 19.27
CA THR A 70 8.67 -8.04 18.22
C THR A 70 7.88 -7.77 16.94
N GLU A 71 7.05 -8.71 16.49
CA GLU A 71 6.19 -8.50 15.31
C GLU A 71 5.16 -7.38 15.52
N PHE A 72 4.57 -7.30 16.70
CA PHE A 72 3.68 -6.17 17.05
C PHE A 72 4.42 -4.83 16.99
N LEU A 73 5.62 -4.74 17.58
CA LEU A 73 6.39 -3.50 17.55
C LEU A 73 6.88 -3.15 16.13
N LYS A 74 7.30 -4.12 15.30
CA LYS A 74 7.62 -3.86 13.89
C LYS A 74 6.43 -3.23 13.16
N ASN A 75 5.23 -3.74 13.42
CA ASN A 75 4.01 -3.21 12.84
C ASN A 75 3.66 -1.81 13.37
N THR A 76 4.14 -1.40 14.55
CA THR A 76 3.99 0.01 14.99
C THR A 76 4.82 0.98 14.14
N VAL A 77 5.92 0.51 13.53
CA VAL A 77 6.74 1.31 12.62
C VAL A 77 5.99 1.60 11.31
N ASP A 78 4.99 0.79 10.94
CA ASP A 78 4.13 1.05 9.77
C ASP A 78 3.27 2.31 9.92
N ILE A 79 3.09 2.83 11.14
CA ILE A 79 2.47 4.15 11.37
C ILE A 79 3.29 5.26 10.69
N LEU A 80 4.60 5.06 10.49
CA LEU A 80 5.43 6.02 9.78
C LEU A 80 4.98 6.20 8.32
N ASP A 81 4.47 5.14 7.69
CA ASP A 81 3.97 5.21 6.30
C ASP A 81 2.68 6.05 6.22
N LEU A 82 1.79 5.94 7.22
CA LEU A 82 0.62 6.83 7.35
C LEU A 82 1.03 8.29 7.49
N VAL A 83 2.00 8.56 8.38
CA VAL A 83 2.52 9.92 8.62
C VAL A 83 3.17 10.47 7.35
N GLY A 84 3.93 9.63 6.65
CA GLY A 84 4.54 9.94 5.36
C GLY A 84 3.50 10.33 4.31
N LEU A 85 2.47 9.50 4.10
CA LEU A 85 1.37 9.78 3.18
C LEU A 85 0.63 11.06 3.54
N HIS A 86 0.32 11.28 4.82
CA HIS A 86 -0.29 12.51 5.29
C HIS A 86 0.58 13.73 4.98
N PHE A 87 1.88 13.66 5.26
CA PHE A 87 2.81 14.74 4.98
C PHE A 87 2.89 15.05 3.48
N VAL A 88 2.99 14.03 2.62
CA VAL A 88 2.97 14.20 1.15
C VAL A 88 1.71 14.96 0.73
N MET A 89 0.55 14.56 1.22
CA MET A 89 -0.71 15.20 0.87
C MET A 89 -0.79 16.67 1.28
N THR A 90 -0.18 17.06 2.40
CA THR A 90 -0.10 18.48 2.81
C THR A 90 0.83 19.30 1.91
N ARG A 91 1.88 18.67 1.35
CA ARG A 91 2.84 19.32 0.44
C ARG A 91 2.36 19.42 -1.00
N LEU A 92 1.42 18.55 -1.41
CA LEU A 92 0.85 18.57 -2.75
C LEU A 92 -0.07 19.80 -2.95
N LEU A 93 0.36 20.70 -3.83
CA LEU A 93 -0.43 21.84 -4.30
C LEU A 93 -1.37 21.41 -5.44
N GLY A 94 -2.63 21.85 -5.41
CA GLY A 94 -3.62 21.56 -6.45
C GLY A 94 -5.01 21.23 -5.89
N LYS A 95 -5.90 20.80 -6.79
CA LYS A 95 -7.29 20.40 -6.47
C LYS A 95 -7.30 19.32 -5.40
N THR A 96 -7.97 19.58 -4.29
CA THR A 96 -8.01 18.73 -3.10
C THR A 96 -8.49 17.33 -3.40
N ASP A 97 -9.45 17.18 -4.31
CA ASP A 97 -10.05 15.88 -4.66
C ASP A 97 -9.14 14.97 -5.50
N LEU A 98 -8.01 15.48 -6.02
CA LEU A 98 -7.03 14.65 -6.73
C LEU A 98 -5.77 14.37 -5.91
N LYS A 99 -5.61 15.02 -4.74
CA LYS A 99 -4.38 14.92 -3.93
C LYS A 99 -4.15 13.51 -3.41
N TYR A 100 -5.19 12.85 -2.91
CA TYR A 100 -5.06 11.48 -2.40
C TYR A 100 -4.63 10.51 -3.50
N LEU A 101 -5.14 10.71 -4.73
CA LEU A 101 -4.90 9.82 -5.84
C LEU A 101 -3.47 9.96 -6.37
N VAL A 102 -2.97 11.20 -6.48
CA VAL A 102 -1.57 11.46 -6.82
C VAL A 102 -0.63 10.92 -5.75
N ALA A 103 -0.96 11.11 -4.47
CA ALA A 103 -0.17 10.59 -3.36
C ALA A 103 -0.09 9.06 -3.41
N ALA A 104 -1.23 8.38 -3.50
CA ALA A 104 -1.33 6.92 -3.55
C ALA A 104 -0.64 6.30 -4.76
N LEU A 105 -0.82 6.86 -5.96
CA LEU A 105 -0.19 6.34 -7.18
C LEU A 105 1.32 6.51 -7.14
N GLY A 106 1.82 7.66 -6.68
CA GLY A 106 3.26 7.88 -6.51
C GLY A 106 3.87 6.93 -5.47
N TRP A 107 3.17 6.73 -4.36
CA TRP A 107 3.59 5.81 -3.30
C TRP A 107 3.67 4.37 -3.80
N THR A 108 2.59 3.88 -4.43
CA THR A 108 2.50 2.50 -4.93
C THR A 108 3.50 2.27 -6.07
N SER A 109 3.66 3.22 -6.98
CA SER A 109 4.62 3.08 -8.09
C SER A 109 6.06 3.00 -7.57
N ALA A 110 6.40 3.79 -6.56
CA ALA A 110 7.71 3.71 -5.91
C ALA A 110 7.90 2.38 -5.18
N GLU A 111 6.90 1.91 -4.44
CA GLU A 111 6.93 0.59 -3.79
C GLU A 111 7.15 -0.52 -4.82
N LEU A 112 6.40 -0.54 -5.92
CA LEU A 112 6.51 -1.54 -6.98
C LEU A 112 7.92 -1.54 -7.58
N VAL A 113 8.46 -0.37 -7.91
CA VAL A 113 9.80 -0.24 -8.50
C VAL A 113 10.88 -0.70 -7.52
N VAL A 114 10.79 -0.32 -6.25
CA VAL A 114 11.86 -0.63 -5.27
C VAL A 114 11.78 -2.07 -4.79
N THR A 115 10.57 -2.56 -4.51
CA THR A 115 10.39 -3.85 -3.83
C THR A 115 10.17 -5.01 -4.79
N LYS A 116 9.60 -4.75 -5.99
CA LYS A 116 9.17 -5.81 -6.90
C LYS A 116 9.94 -5.88 -8.22
N PHE A 117 10.52 -4.77 -8.68
CA PHE A 117 11.28 -4.76 -9.92
C PHE A 117 12.49 -5.70 -9.88
N LEU A 118 13.31 -5.62 -8.84
CA LEU A 118 14.53 -6.44 -8.73
C LEU A 118 14.21 -7.94 -8.65
N PRO A 119 13.28 -8.43 -7.80
CA PRO A 119 12.97 -9.86 -7.77
C PRO A 119 12.32 -10.37 -9.06
N LEU A 120 11.50 -9.56 -9.74
CA LEU A 120 10.95 -9.91 -11.06
C LEU A 120 12.06 -9.98 -12.12
N TRP A 121 13.00 -9.05 -12.11
CA TRP A 121 14.13 -9.01 -13.04
C TRP A 121 15.07 -10.21 -12.84
N VAL A 122 15.47 -10.49 -11.60
CA VAL A 122 16.33 -11.64 -11.29
C VAL A 122 15.59 -12.95 -11.54
N GLY A 123 14.31 -13.03 -11.20
CA GLY A 123 13.47 -14.19 -11.46
C GLY A 123 13.30 -14.51 -12.93
N ALA A 124 13.22 -13.48 -13.75
CA ALA A 124 13.20 -13.63 -15.19
C ALA A 124 14.50 -14.21 -15.77
N ARG A 125 15.63 -14.16 -15.06
CA ARG A 125 16.88 -14.79 -15.52
C ARG A 125 16.93 -16.30 -15.24
N GLY A 126 15.97 -16.82 -14.47
CA GLY A 126 15.82 -18.26 -14.21
C GLY A 126 15.39 -19.04 -15.46
N ILE A 127 15.78 -20.32 -15.49
CA ILE A 127 15.42 -21.25 -16.58
C ILE A 127 14.00 -21.80 -16.38
N GLU A 128 13.52 -21.85 -15.14
CA GLU A 128 12.21 -22.36 -14.74
C GLU A 128 11.33 -21.23 -14.19
N PHE A 129 10.05 -21.25 -14.55
CA PHE A 129 9.09 -20.22 -14.16
C PHE A 129 8.31 -20.62 -12.91
N ASP A 130 8.52 -19.89 -11.83
CA ASP A 130 7.81 -20.11 -10.56
C ASP A 130 6.52 -19.29 -10.45
N TRP A 131 5.49 -19.92 -9.86
CA TRP A 131 4.21 -19.27 -9.53
C TRP A 131 4.37 -18.10 -8.55
N LYS A 132 5.51 -18.04 -7.84
CA LYS A 132 5.89 -16.96 -6.93
C LYS A 132 5.89 -15.59 -7.62
N TYR A 133 6.35 -15.49 -8.87
CA TYR A 133 6.41 -14.22 -9.59
C TYR A 133 5.02 -13.70 -9.99
N ILE A 134 4.10 -14.60 -10.32
CA ILE A 134 2.68 -14.25 -10.55
C ILE A 134 2.04 -13.77 -9.25
N GLN A 135 2.21 -14.52 -8.15
CA GLN A 135 1.70 -14.12 -6.84
C GLN A 135 2.21 -12.74 -6.43
N MET A 136 3.50 -12.47 -6.65
CA MET A 136 4.14 -11.20 -6.36
C MET A 136 3.59 -10.04 -7.21
N SER A 137 3.25 -10.31 -8.46
CA SER A 137 2.63 -9.33 -9.37
C SER A 137 1.18 -9.03 -8.94
N LEU A 138 0.42 -10.07 -8.57
CA LEU A 138 -0.93 -9.91 -8.02
C LEU A 138 -0.92 -9.18 -6.67
N ASP A 139 0.04 -9.49 -5.80
CA ASP A 139 0.24 -8.82 -4.51
C ASP A 139 0.47 -7.31 -4.68
N SER A 140 1.17 -6.92 -5.75
CA SER A 140 1.38 -5.50 -6.10
C SER A 140 0.06 -4.80 -6.46
N ASN A 141 -0.86 -5.51 -7.12
CA ASN A 141 -2.19 -4.97 -7.44
C ASN A 141 -3.06 -4.84 -6.18
N VAL A 142 -2.93 -5.76 -5.22
CA VAL A 142 -3.59 -5.63 -3.92
C VAL A 142 -3.01 -4.43 -3.15
N ALA A 143 -1.69 -4.24 -3.17
CA ALA A 143 -1.03 -3.10 -2.54
C ALA A 143 -1.50 -1.76 -3.13
N LEU A 144 -1.73 -1.68 -4.45
CA LEU A 144 -2.32 -0.50 -5.09
C LEU A 144 -3.67 -0.13 -4.49
N ILE A 145 -4.58 -1.10 -4.36
CA ILE A 145 -5.92 -0.87 -3.79
C ILE A 145 -5.79 -0.46 -2.32
N HIS A 146 -4.86 -1.07 -1.58
CA HIS A 146 -4.60 -0.75 -0.18
C HIS A 146 -4.13 0.69 -0.01
N HIS A 147 -3.08 1.11 -0.71
CA HIS A 147 -2.55 2.47 -0.62
C HIS A 147 -3.54 3.52 -1.09
N LEU A 148 -4.35 3.21 -2.11
CA LEU A 148 -5.43 4.09 -2.55
C LEU A 148 -6.48 4.29 -1.46
N SER A 149 -6.89 3.20 -0.80
CA SER A 149 -7.88 3.22 0.29
C SER A 149 -7.34 3.98 1.51
N VAL A 150 -6.08 3.74 1.89
CA VAL A 150 -5.42 4.44 3.01
C VAL A 150 -5.28 5.94 2.73
N ALA A 151 -4.80 6.32 1.55
CA ALA A 151 -4.69 7.73 1.17
C ALA A 151 -6.06 8.43 1.18
N MET A 152 -7.12 7.73 0.74
CA MET A 152 -8.49 8.22 0.80
C MET A 152 -8.99 8.42 2.23
N LEU A 153 -8.74 7.46 3.12
CA LEU A 153 -9.12 7.57 4.54
C LEU A 153 -8.39 8.72 5.23
N ILE A 154 -7.08 8.90 4.98
CA ILE A 154 -6.30 10.04 5.49
C ILE A 154 -6.89 11.36 4.96
N TRP A 155 -7.23 11.40 3.67
CA TRP A 155 -7.84 12.57 3.07
C TRP A 155 -9.20 12.92 3.70
N LEU A 156 -10.10 11.95 3.83
CA LEU A 156 -11.39 12.13 4.49
C LEU A 156 -11.23 12.61 5.93
N ARG A 157 -10.24 12.09 6.67
CA ARG A 157 -9.93 12.52 8.04
C ARG A 157 -9.47 13.98 8.14
N THR A 158 -8.73 14.45 7.14
CA THR A 158 -8.16 15.81 7.12
C THR A 158 -9.13 16.87 6.60
N ARG A 159 -10.26 16.45 6.03
CA ARG A 159 -11.28 17.34 5.49
C ARG A 159 -12.17 17.87 6.61
N ASN A 160 -12.38 19.19 6.64
CA ASN A 160 -13.18 19.84 7.67
C ASN A 160 -14.71 19.69 7.47
N ASP A 161 -15.16 19.46 6.23
CA ASP A 161 -16.59 19.39 5.88
C ASP A 161 -17.23 18.03 6.18
N PHE A 162 -16.47 17.06 6.68
CA PHE A 162 -16.96 15.71 6.93
C PHE A 162 -17.67 15.62 8.29
N ASN A 163 -18.77 14.86 8.35
CA ASN A 163 -19.51 14.69 9.59
C ASN A 163 -18.62 14.05 10.65
N LYS A 164 -18.41 14.77 11.77
CA LYS A 164 -17.54 14.36 12.87
C LYS A 164 -17.94 13.00 13.48
N SER A 165 -19.19 12.58 13.30
CA SER A 165 -19.69 11.27 13.74
C SER A 165 -18.95 10.08 13.11
N TYR A 166 -18.46 10.20 11.88
CA TYR A 166 -17.77 9.12 11.16
C TYR A 166 -16.24 9.11 11.35
N ILE A 167 -15.67 10.12 12.03
CA ILE A 167 -14.24 10.16 12.36
C ILE A 167 -13.76 8.93 13.17
N PRO A 168 -14.46 8.44 14.22
CA PRO A 168 -14.03 7.24 14.93
C PRO A 168 -13.96 6.01 14.00
N LEU A 169 -14.91 5.87 13.06
CA LEU A 169 -14.91 4.80 12.09
C LEU A 169 -13.69 4.87 11.16
N ILE A 170 -13.35 6.06 10.67
CA ILE A 170 -12.14 6.27 9.85
C ILE A 170 -10.87 5.89 10.63
N ASN A 171 -10.79 6.25 11.91
CA ASN A 171 -9.63 5.91 12.75
C ASN A 171 -9.50 4.41 12.97
N VAL A 172 -10.61 3.70 13.17
CA VAL A 172 -10.62 2.23 13.28
C VAL A 172 -10.17 1.59 11.96
N LEU A 173 -10.66 2.08 10.81
CA LEU A 173 -10.25 1.58 9.50
C LEU A 173 -8.75 1.83 9.23
N LEU A 174 -8.23 3.00 9.58
CA LEU A 174 -6.79 3.31 9.44
C LEU A 174 -5.93 2.42 10.34
N LEU A 175 -6.36 2.17 11.58
CA LEU A 175 -5.70 1.23 12.48
C LEU A 175 -5.70 -0.18 11.89
N LEU A 176 -6.85 -0.61 11.37
CA LEU A 176 -7.04 -1.92 10.76
C LEU A 176 -6.14 -2.10 9.52
N CYS A 177 -5.96 -1.07 8.69
CA CYS A 177 -5.00 -1.09 7.59
C CYS A 177 -3.56 -1.26 8.06
N CYS A 178 -3.16 -0.58 9.14
CA CYS A 178 -1.78 -0.68 9.65
C CYS A 178 -1.48 -2.07 10.17
N TYR A 179 -2.40 -2.68 10.94
CA TYR A 179 -2.21 -4.01 11.52
C TYR A 179 -2.66 -5.16 10.60
N GLN A 180 -3.06 -4.85 9.36
CA GLN A 180 -3.41 -5.87 8.36
C GLN A 180 -2.35 -6.96 8.20
N PRO A 181 -1.05 -6.66 7.98
CA PRO A 181 -0.06 -7.71 7.77
C PRO A 181 0.07 -8.64 8.99
N LEU A 182 0.08 -8.08 10.21
CA LEU A 182 0.08 -8.87 11.44
C LEU A 182 -1.14 -9.77 11.58
N ILE A 183 -2.35 -9.24 11.32
CA ILE A 183 -3.59 -10.03 11.41
C ILE A 183 -3.55 -11.20 10.44
N ILE A 184 -3.13 -10.96 9.19
CA ILE A 184 -3.09 -12.01 8.17
C ILE A 184 -2.02 -13.05 8.54
N GLU A 185 -0.85 -12.64 9.00
CA GLU A 185 0.23 -13.55 9.39
C GLU A 185 -0.19 -14.47 10.54
N VAL A 186 -0.83 -13.92 11.58
CA VAL A 186 -1.35 -14.72 12.70
C VAL A 186 -2.39 -15.73 12.22
N VAL A 187 -3.32 -15.32 11.35
CA VAL A 187 -4.34 -16.22 10.79
C VAL A 187 -3.72 -17.32 9.93
N MET A 188 -2.73 -17.00 9.10
CA MET A 188 -2.03 -17.99 8.28
C MET A 188 -1.24 -18.97 9.13
N HIS A 189 -0.55 -18.50 10.17
CA HIS A 189 0.23 -19.36 11.06
C HIS A 189 -0.67 -20.29 11.87
N ALA A 190 -1.81 -19.78 12.36
CA ALA A 190 -2.78 -20.60 13.11
C ALA A 190 -3.43 -21.70 12.27
N LEU A 191 -3.67 -21.44 10.97
CA LEU A 191 -4.36 -22.37 10.08
C LEU A 191 -3.41 -23.20 9.18
N GLY A 192 -2.11 -22.91 9.18
CA GLY A 192 -1.12 -23.60 8.35
C GLY A 192 -1.36 -23.46 6.84
N LEU A 193 -1.89 -22.32 6.41
CA LEU A 193 -2.39 -22.12 5.04
C LEU A 193 -1.28 -21.76 4.04
N GLY A 194 -1.47 -22.18 2.79
CA GLY A 194 -0.52 -21.92 1.70
C GLY A 194 -0.54 -20.48 1.15
N PRO A 195 0.42 -20.13 0.26
CA PRO A 195 0.62 -18.76 -0.24
C PRO A 195 -0.53 -18.22 -1.09
N TRP A 196 -1.28 -19.09 -1.77
CA TRP A 196 -2.47 -18.69 -2.53
C TRP A 196 -3.61 -18.22 -1.63
N VAL A 197 -3.78 -18.86 -0.47
CA VAL A 197 -4.81 -18.47 0.49
C VAL A 197 -4.41 -17.17 1.17
N TYR A 198 -3.13 -16.99 1.50
CA TYR A 198 -2.59 -15.70 1.98
C TYR A 198 -2.96 -14.54 1.04
N LEU A 199 -2.71 -14.70 -0.26
CA LEU A 199 -3.03 -13.68 -1.25
C LEU A 199 -4.54 -13.41 -1.32
N LEU A 200 -5.36 -14.46 -1.31
CA LEU A 200 -6.82 -14.33 -1.33
C LEU A 200 -7.35 -13.59 -0.09
N THR A 201 -6.88 -13.95 1.10
CA THR A 201 -7.27 -13.29 2.35
C THR A 201 -6.86 -11.83 2.35
N LYS A 202 -5.62 -11.51 1.89
CA LYS A 202 -5.15 -10.14 1.75
C LYS A 202 -6.00 -9.34 0.78
N PHE A 203 -6.38 -9.94 -0.35
CA PHE A 203 -7.25 -9.32 -1.34
C PHE A 203 -8.63 -9.02 -0.76
N LEU A 204 -9.31 -10.02 -0.18
CA LEU A 204 -10.64 -9.85 0.41
C LEU A 204 -10.67 -8.75 1.47
N PHE A 205 -9.71 -8.75 2.39
CA PHE A 205 -9.59 -7.72 3.41
C PHE A 205 -9.43 -6.33 2.78
N THR A 206 -8.49 -6.18 1.85
CA THR A 206 -8.22 -4.89 1.20
C THR A 206 -9.43 -4.39 0.40
N THR A 207 -10.15 -5.28 -0.28
CA THR A 207 -11.37 -4.94 -1.01
C THR A 207 -12.49 -4.51 -0.07
N THR A 208 -12.68 -5.18 1.07
CA THR A 208 -13.71 -4.76 2.05
C THR A 208 -13.42 -3.37 2.62
N VAL A 209 -12.15 -3.07 2.93
CA VAL A 209 -11.74 -1.72 3.36
C VAL A 209 -11.91 -0.70 2.22
N GLY A 210 -11.57 -1.06 0.98
CA GLY A 210 -11.76 -0.18 -0.17
C GLY A 210 -13.23 0.14 -0.44
N LEU A 211 -14.12 -0.86 -0.34
CA LEU A 211 -15.56 -0.67 -0.53
C LEU A 211 -16.18 0.19 0.58
N THR A 212 -15.79 -0.03 1.84
CA THR A 212 -16.26 0.81 2.96
C THR A 212 -15.74 2.25 2.83
N THR A 213 -14.49 2.43 2.41
CA THR A 213 -13.91 3.76 2.11
C THR A 213 -14.67 4.46 0.98
N LEU A 214 -15.02 3.73 -0.08
CA LEU A 214 -15.84 4.26 -1.18
C LEU A 214 -17.23 4.68 -0.69
N GLN A 215 -17.88 3.87 0.14
CA GLN A 215 -19.17 4.23 0.74
C GLN A 215 -19.06 5.52 1.57
N LEU A 216 -18.01 5.65 2.39
CA LEU A 216 -17.75 6.89 3.15
C LEU A 216 -17.53 8.09 2.25
N TYR A 217 -16.80 7.91 1.14
CA TYR A 217 -16.64 8.97 0.14
C TYR A 217 -17.98 9.40 -0.47
N LEU A 218 -18.88 8.46 -0.80
CA LEU A 218 -20.20 8.77 -1.36
C LEU A 218 -21.13 9.47 -0.36
N THR A 219 -20.91 9.30 0.96
CA THR A 219 -21.68 10.03 1.99
C THR A 219 -21.28 11.50 2.14
N LEU A 220 -20.25 11.96 1.41
CA LEU A 220 -19.93 13.38 1.36
C LEU A 220 -21.11 14.17 0.79
N PRO A 221 -21.50 15.29 1.40
CA PRO A 221 -22.52 16.15 0.82
C PRO A 221 -21.99 16.66 -0.53
N ASN A 222 -22.65 16.29 -1.62
CA ASN A 222 -22.43 16.90 -2.92
C ASN A 222 -22.87 18.37 -2.80
N ASN A 223 -21.91 19.26 -2.54
CA ASN A 223 -22.08 20.67 -2.86
C ASN A 223 -22.06 20.77 -4.39
N ASN A 224 -23.23 20.56 -5.00
CA ASN A 224 -23.53 21.08 -6.33
C ASN A 224 -23.52 22.60 -6.31
#